data_AF-A0A349K437-F1
#
_entry.id   AF-A0A349K437-F1
#
_cell.length_a   1.000
_cell.length_b   1.000
_cell.length_c   1.000
_cell.angle_alpha   90.00
_cell.angle_beta   90.00
_cell.angle_gamma   90.00
#
_symmetry.space_group_name_H-M   'P 1'
#
loop_
_entity.id
_entity.type
_entity.pdbx_description
1 polymer ?
#
loop_
_entity_poly.entity_id
_entity_poly.type
_entity_poly.pdbx_seq_one_letter_code
_entity_poly.pdbx_strand_id
1 'polypeptide(L)' 'GTSGYEEAAGQGLLAGANAALKVLGNQPLVLSRDQAYLGVMIDDLVTKGCTEP' A
#
# COMPACT_ATOMS: atom_id res chain seq x y z
N GLY A 1 11.82 -4.11 0.85
CA GLY A 1 10.60 -4.62 0.20
C GLY A 1 9.88 -5.52 1.18
N THR A 2 8.84 -6.23 0.74
CA THR A 2 8.24 -7.31 1.54
C THR A 2 8.47 -8.65 0.84
N SER A 3 8.40 -9.75 1.57
CA SER A 3 8.65 -11.10 1.03
C SER A 3 7.45 -12.05 1.15
N GLY A 4 6.45 -11.75 1.97
CA GLY A 4 5.25 -12.57 2.17
C GLY A 4 4.16 -12.35 1.13
N TYR A 5 3.38 -13.40 0.89
CA TYR A 5 2.31 -13.41 -0.12
C TYR A 5 1.20 -12.42 0.24
N GLU A 6 0.85 -12.33 1.51
CA GLU A 6 -0.22 -11.49 2.05
C GLU A 6 0.12 -10.00 1.89
N GLU A 7 1.38 -9.66 2.15
CA GLU A 7 1.89 -8.28 2.06
C GLU A 7 1.94 -7.81 0.61
N ALA A 8 2.39 -8.70 -0.30
CA ALA A 8 2.41 -8.45 -1.73
C ALA A 8 0.99 -8.34 -2.31
N ALA A 9 0.07 -9.23 -1.90
CA ALA A 9 -1.33 -9.19 -2.34
C ALA A 9 -2.03 -7.91 -1.88
N GLY A 10 -1.81 -7.49 -0.63
CA GLY A 10 -2.36 -6.24 -0.09
C GLY A 10 -1.84 -5.00 -0.83
N GLN A 11 -0.53 -4.92 -1.07
CA GLN A 11 0.07 -3.82 -1.85
C GLN A 11 -0.44 -3.81 -3.28
N GLY A 12 -0.50 -4.97 -3.93
CA GLY A 12 -1.01 -5.11 -5.29
C GLY A 12 -2.46 -4.66 -5.44
N LEU A 13 -3.32 -5.01 -4.48
CA LEU A 13 -4.72 -4.57 -4.46
C LEU A 13 -4.82 -3.05 -4.38
N LEU A 14 -4.13 -2.42 -3.43
CA LEU A 14 -4.20 -0.96 -3.26
C LEU A 14 -3.59 -0.22 -4.46
N ALA A 15 -2.47 -0.72 -4.99
CA ALA A 15 -1.83 -0.17 -6.17
C ALA A 15 -2.75 -0.28 -7.40
N GLY A 16 -3.40 -1.42 -7.61
CA GLY A 16 -4.37 -1.63 -8.68
C GLY A 16 -5.58 -0.71 -8.57
N ALA A 17 -6.16 -0.60 -7.37
CA ALA A 17 -7.26 0.33 -7.10
C ALA A 17 -6.87 1.78 -7.41
N ASN A 18 -5.70 2.23 -6.96
CA ASN A 18 -5.22 3.59 -7.21
C ASN A 18 -4.83 3.84 -8.67
N ALA A 19 -4.34 2.83 -9.39
CA ALA A 19 -4.12 2.92 -10.82
C ALA A 19 -5.45 3.13 -11.58
N ALA A 20 -6.50 2.39 -11.21
CA ALA A 20 -7.83 2.57 -11.78
C ALA A 20 -8.42 3.96 -11.45
N LEU A 21 -8.33 4.40 -10.19
CA LEU A 21 -8.77 5.74 -9.78
C LEU A 21 -8.06 6.85 -10.57
N LYS A 22 -6.75 6.70 -10.80
CA LYS A 22 -5.97 7.63 -11.62
C LYS A 22 -6.48 7.71 -13.06
N VAL A 23 -6.77 6.57 -13.69
CA VAL A 23 -7.33 6.52 -15.06
C VAL A 23 -8.71 7.18 -15.12
N LEU A 24 -9.50 7.07 -14.06
CA LEU A 24 -10.82 7.68 -13.94
C LEU A 24 -10.78 9.18 -13.53
N GLY A 25 -9.60 9.75 -13.27
CA GLY A 25 -9.45 11.14 -12.82
C GLY A 25 -9.90 11.39 -11.38
N ASN A 26 -10.02 10.33 -10.57
CA ASN A 26 -10.44 10.40 -9.18
C ASN A 26 -9.24 10.57 -8.22
N GLN A 27 -9.54 10.95 -6.99
CA GLN A 27 -8.53 11.00 -5.93
C GLN A 27 -8.07 9.58 -5.54
N PRO A 28 -6.80 9.41 -5.15
CA PRO A 28 -6.29 8.13 -4.68
C PRO A 28 -6.92 7.73 -3.34
N LEU A 29 -7.16 6.44 -3.17
CA LEU A 29 -7.45 5.82 -1.89
C LEU A 29 -6.15 5.73 -1.07
N VAL A 30 -6.14 6.38 0.10
CA VAL A 30 -5.05 6.30 1.07
C VAL A 30 -5.60 5.72 2.36
N LEU A 31 -5.04 4.60 2.80
CA LEU A 31 -5.39 3.97 4.07
C LEU A 31 -4.50 4.53 5.17
N SER A 32 -5.11 5.10 6.20
CA SER A 32 -4.38 5.60 7.37
C SER A 32 -3.95 4.44 8.27
N ARG A 33 -2.85 4.62 9.00
CA ARG A 33 -2.27 3.58 9.88
C ARG A 33 -3.22 3.10 10.97
N ASP A 34 -4.11 3.96 11.43
CA ASP A 34 -5.13 3.70 12.45
C ASP A 34 -6.36 2.98 11.90
N GLN A 35 -6.49 2.85 10.58
CA GLN A 35 -7.65 2.25 9.92
C GLN A 35 -7.43 0.78 9.52
N ALA A 36 -6.20 0.42 9.15
CA ALA A 36 -5.89 -0.93 8.66
C ALA A 36 -4.41 -1.28 8.83
N TYR A 37 -4.12 -2.56 9.08
CA TYR A 37 -2.75 -3.09 9.08
C TYR A 37 -2.03 -2.87 7.75
N LEU A 38 -2.75 -2.87 6.62
CA LEU A 38 -2.18 -2.52 5.32
C LEU A 38 -1.65 -1.07 5.29
N GLY A 39 -2.34 -0.14 5.97
CA GLY A 39 -1.89 1.25 6.11
C GLY A 39 -0.64 1.37 6.98
N VAL A 40 -0.55 0.60 8.07
CA VAL A 40 0.66 0.50 8.91
C VAL A 40 1.85 0.04 8.07
N MET A 41 1.70 -1.06 7.35
CA MET A 41 2.77 -1.66 6.54
C MET A 41 3.24 -0.72 5.43
N ILE A 42 2.33 -0.11 4.68
CA ILE A 42 2.68 0.82 3.60
C ILE A 42 3.37 2.06 4.16
N ASP A 43 2.87 2.62 5.27
CA ASP A 43 3.51 3.78 5.88
C ASP A 43 4.91 3.44 6.42
N ASP A 44 5.09 2.27 7.04
CA ASP A 44 6.43 1.83 7.47
C ASP A 44 7.39 1.70 6.28
N LEU A 45 6.96 1.09 5.18
CA LEU A 45 7.80 0.93 3.98
C LEU A 45 8.18 2.27 3.34
N VAL A 46 7.27 3.24 3.30
CA VAL A 46 7.50 4.55 2.65
C VAL A 46 8.28 5.49 3.56
N THR A 47 7.95 5.53 4.85
CA THR A 47 8.52 6.48 5.82
C THR A 47 9.88 6.03 6.34
N LYS A 48 10.04 4.73 6.64
CA LYS A 48 11.26 4.20 7.24
C LYS A 48 12.17 3.52 6.22
N GLY A 49 11.65 3.21 5.03
CA GLY A 49 12.34 2.33 4.10
C GLY A 49 12.45 0.92 4.66
N CYS A 50 13.28 0.09 4.03
CA CYS A 50 13.44 -1.30 4.42
C CYS A 50 14.88 -1.74 4.08
N THR A 51 15.62 -2.22 5.08
CA THR A 51 17.01 -2.68 4.92
C THR A 51 17.11 -4.14 4.49
N GLU A 52 16.10 -4.97 4.79
CA GLU A 52 15.98 -6.38 4.38
C GLU A 52 14.49 -6.76 4.19
N PRO A 53 14.13 -7.61 3.20
CA PRO A 53 12.74 -8.04 2.93
C PRO A 53 12.06 -8.88 4.01
#